data_AF-A0A2I2A8M5-F1
#
_entry.id   AF-A0A2I2A8M5-F1
#
_cell.length_a   1.000
_cell.length_b   1.000
_cell.length_c   1.000
_cell.angle_alpha   90.00
_cell.angle_beta   90.00
_cell.angle_gamma   90.00
#
_symmetry.space_group_name_H-M   'P 1'
#
loop_
_entity.id
_entity.type
_entity.pdbx_description
1 polymer ?
#
loop_
_entity_poly.entity_id
_entity_poly.type
_entity_poly.pdbx_seq_one_letter_code
_entity_poly.pdbx_strand_id
1 'polypeptide(L)' 'MIDGWEYIHCPVCGALVETYDICSKCNWQNTGETNIDGGPNKLTLKEAQAAYAKGQKIY' A
#
# COMPACT_ATOMS: atom_id res chain seq x y z
N MET A 1 -7.63 -14.43 -6.43
CA MET A 1 -6.78 -14.97 -5.36
C MET A 1 -5.62 -15.72 -5.99
N ILE A 2 -4.39 -15.29 -5.74
CA ILE A 2 -3.15 -16.01 -6.10
C ILE A 2 -2.38 -16.16 -4.79
N ASP A 3 -2.02 -17.40 -4.42
CA ASP A 3 -1.30 -17.71 -3.18
C ASP A 3 -1.93 -17.13 -1.90
N GLY A 4 -3.26 -17.00 -1.87
CA GLY A 4 -4.01 -16.46 -0.74
C GLY A 4 -4.17 -14.94 -0.72
N TRP A 5 -3.65 -14.23 -1.72
CA TRP A 5 -3.75 -12.77 -1.84
C TRP A 5 -4.72 -12.34 -2.95
N GLU A 6 -5.42 -11.23 -2.71
CA GLU A 6 -6.31 -10.62 -3.71
C GLU A 6 -5.51 -9.81 -4.72
N TYR A 7 -5.95 -9.82 -5.98
CA TYR A 7 -5.33 -9.08 -7.07
C TYR A 7 -6.41 -8.36 -7.87
N ILE A 8 -6.10 -7.16 -8.35
CA ILE A 8 -6.94 -6.37 -9.24
C ILE A 8 -6.14 -5.87 -10.45
N HIS A 9 -6.83 -5.47 -11.50
CA HIS A 9 -6.18 -4.77 -12.60
C HIS A 9 -5.97 -3.30 -12.24
N CYS A 10 -4.73 -2.83 -12.40
CA CYS A 10 -4.39 -1.42 -12.27
C CYS A 10 -5.26 -0.58 -13.22
N PRO A 11 -6.00 0.43 -12.74
CA PRO A 11 -6.87 1.24 -13.56
C PRO A 11 -6.10 2.16 -14.53
N VAL A 12 -4.80 2.35 -14.32
CA VAL A 12 -3.95 3.23 -15.15
C VAL A 12 -3.35 2.47 -16.33
N CYS A 13 -2.81 1.27 -16.11
CA CYS A 13 -2.02 0.55 -17.13
C CYS A 13 -2.47 -0.90 -17.37
N GLY A 14 -3.50 -1.38 -16.68
CA GLY A 14 -4.06 -2.73 -16.86
C GLY A 14 -3.21 -3.87 -16.29
N ALA A 15 -2.03 -3.60 -15.72
CA ALA A 15 -1.21 -4.62 -15.07
C ALA A 15 -1.96 -5.24 -13.89
N LEU A 16 -1.74 -6.54 -13.65
CA LEU A 16 -2.23 -7.20 -12.44
C LEU A 16 -1.40 -6.72 -11.24
N VAL A 17 -2.08 -6.27 -10.18
CA VAL A 17 -1.47 -5.72 -8.96
C VAL A 17 -2.16 -6.36 -7.76
N GLU A 18 -1.38 -6.72 -6.75
CA GLU A 18 -1.93 -7.22 -5.49
C GLU A 18 -2.76 -6.12 -4.79
N THR A 19 -3.80 -6.51 -4.07
CA THR A 19 -4.61 -5.55 -3.31
C THR A 19 -3.75 -4.92 -2.22
N TYR A 20 -3.82 -3.59 -2.07
CA TYR A 20 -2.98 -2.78 -1.16
C TYR A 20 -1.49 -2.66 -1.52
N ASP A 21 -1.11 -3.00 -2.76
CA ASP A 21 0.26 -2.85 -3.28
C ASP A 21 0.39 -1.72 -4.34
N ILE A 22 1.62 -1.41 -4.73
CA ILE A 22 1.98 -0.42 -5.73
C ILE A 22 2.19 -1.09 -7.09
N CYS A 23 1.54 -0.56 -8.13
CA CYS A 23 1.75 -1.03 -9.49
C CYS A 23 3.20 -0.78 -9.94
N SER A 24 3.97 -1.85 -10.16
CA SER A 24 5.37 -1.78 -10.60
C SER A 24 5.59 -1.15 -11.99
N LYS A 25 4.53 -1.01 -12.81
CA LYS A 25 4.62 -0.41 -14.15
C LYS A 25 4.40 1.10 -14.18
N CYS A 26 3.50 1.61 -13.35
CA CYS A 26 3.05 3.01 -13.42
C CYS A 26 2.99 3.72 -12.07
N ASN A 27 3.38 3.04 -10.98
CA ASN A 27 3.39 3.55 -9.61
C ASN A 27 2.04 3.96 -9.05
N TRP A 28 0.94 3.53 -9.67
CA TRP A 28 -0.39 3.66 -9.07
C TRP A 28 -0.44 2.89 -7.76
N GLN A 29 -0.85 3.57 -6.69
CA GLN A 29 -0.98 2.99 -5.36
C GLN A 29 -2.41 2.47 -5.19
N ASN A 30 -2.54 1.16 -4.98
CA ASN A 30 -3.83 0.57 -4.69
C ASN A 30 -4.22 0.86 -3.24
N THR A 31 -5.14 1.78 -3.01
CA THR A 31 -5.64 2.15 -1.68
C THR A 31 -6.92 1.39 -1.28
N GLY A 32 -7.37 0.41 -2.08
CA GLY A 32 -8.67 -0.24 -1.92
C GLY A 32 -9.82 0.51 -2.61
N GLU A 33 -11.06 0.02 -2.44
CA GLU A 33 -12.28 0.51 -3.11
C GLU A 33 -12.59 1.98 -2.82
N THR A 34 -12.18 2.47 -1.64
CA THR A 34 -12.22 3.89 -1.30
C THR A 34 -10.81 4.44 -1.31
N ASN A 35 -10.55 5.45 -2.14
CA ASN A 35 -9.28 6.16 -2.14
C ASN A 35 -9.19 7.05 -0.90
N ILE A 36 -8.86 6.44 0.24
CA ILE A 36 -8.48 7.15 1.46
C ILE A 36 -7.05 7.63 1.26
N ASP A 37 -6.88 8.95 1.17
CA ASP A 37 -5.56 9.58 1.15
C ASP A 37 -4.86 9.22 2.46
N GLY A 38 -3.88 8.31 2.37
CA GLY A 38 -3.34 7.55 3.50
C GLY A 38 -3.66 6.07 3.35
N GLY A 39 -2.73 5.32 2.71
CA GLY A 39 -2.81 3.86 2.60
C GLY A 39 -2.94 3.15 3.97
N PRO A 40 -2.89 1.81 4.02
CA PRO A 40 -3.21 1.01 5.22
C PRO A 40 -2.31 1.26 6.44
N ASN A 41 -1.28 2.09 6.31
CA ASN A 41 -0.38 2.44 7.39
C ASN A 41 -1.09 3.29 8.43
N LYS A 42 -1.13 2.79 9.67
CA LYS A 42 -1.66 3.52 10.83
C LYS A 42 -0.87 4.78 11.20
N LEU A 43 0.33 4.93 10.63
CA LEU A 43 1.22 6.06 10.85
C LEU A 43 1.58 6.72 9.53
N THR A 44 1.74 8.03 9.58
CA THR A 44 2.41 8.78 8.52
C THR A 44 3.87 8.35 8.40
N LEU A 45 4.49 8.58 7.22
CA LEU A 45 5.91 8.33 7.01
C LEU A 45 6.80 9.02 8.06
N LYS A 46 6.43 10.24 8.46
CA LYS A 46 7.16 11.02 9.48
C LYS A 46 7.07 10.37 10.86
N GLU A 47 5.90 9.87 11.23
CA GLU A 47 5.70 9.18 12.50
C GLU A 47 6.42 7.83 12.53
N ALA A 48 6.40 7.09 11.43
CA ALA A 48 7.16 5.85 11.30
C ALA A 48 8.68 6.08 11.43
N GLN A 49 9.22 7.14 10.81
CA GLN A 49 10.63 7.54 10.95
C GLN A 49 10.98 7.88 12.40
N ALA A 50 10.11 8.64 13.08
CA ALA A 50 10.32 9.00 14.48
C ALA A 50 10.24 7.78 15.42
N ALA A 51 9.33 6.83 15.17
CA ALA A 51 9.21 5.59 15.94
C ALA A 51 10.44 4.68 15.75
N TYR A 52 10.90 4.53 14.51
CA TYR A 52 12.12 3.77 14.20
C TYR A 52 13.36 4.36 14.91
N ALA A 53 13.55 5.67 14.85
CA ALA A 53 14.66 6.35 15.52
C ALA A 53 14.62 6.16 17.06
N LYS A 54 13.44 5.97 17.64
CA LYS A 54 13.23 5.70 19.06
C LYS A 54 13.28 4.19 19.42
N GLY A 55 13.47 3.31 18.44
CA GLY A 55 13.43 1.85 18.65
C GLY A 55 12.05 1.32 19.05
N GLN A 56 10.97 2.03 18.71
CA GLN A 56 9.60 1.61 19.03
C GLN A 56 9.12 0.54 18.05
N LYS A 57 8.47 -0.51 18.56
CA LYS A 57 7.75 -1.46 17.70
C LYS A 57 6.51 -0.79 17.14
N ILE A 58 6.32 -0.94 15.84
CA ILE A 58 5.19 -0.41 15.06
C ILE A 58 4.37 -1.60 14.54
N TYR A 59 3.05 -1.57 14.72
CA TYR A 59 2.09 -2.64 14.38
C TYR A 59 0.92 -2.11 13.55
#